data_AF-A0A6G6KCL8-F1
#
_entry.id   AF-A0A6G6KCL8-F1
#
_cell.length_a   1.000
_cell.length_b   1.000
_cell.length_c   1.000
_cell.angle_alpha   90.00
_cell.angle_beta   90.00
_cell.angle_gamma   90.00
#
_symmetry.space_group_name_H-M   'P 1'
#
loop_
_entity.id
_entity.type
_entity.pdbx_description
1 polymer ?
#
loop_
_entity_poly.entity_id
_entity_poly.type
_entity_poly.pdbx_seq_one_letter_code
_entity_poly.pdbx_strand_id
1 'polypeptide(L)'
;MRVLVNIAKILTVIICLAGVGWLMWWHKKNPEAKKAVEAIAQKKEEESADVKVVRKWMNDNLADPMAEMMELRDEKTVSGTKTREVKVRGRNGKGGWVINVFRVEFGPNGSIARAEQIDTPKE
;
A
#
# COMPACT_ATOMS: atom_id res chain seq x y z
N MET A 1 9.14 39.81 -6.20
CA MET A 1 8.72 38.40 -6.18
C MET A 1 9.78 37.43 -5.62
N ARG A 2 11.06 37.48 -6.02
CA ARG A 2 12.09 36.51 -5.58
C ARG A 2 12.44 36.56 -4.07
N VAL A 3 12.39 37.74 -3.46
CA VAL A 3 12.72 37.94 -2.03
C VAL A 3 11.69 37.29 -1.09
N LEU A 4 10.38 37.39 -1.43
CA LEU A 4 9.30 36.80 -0.64
C LEU A 4 9.34 35.26 -0.63
N VAL A 5 9.73 34.65 -1.76
CA VAL A 5 9.88 33.18 -1.87
C VAL A 5 11.04 32.67 -1.02
N ASN A 6 12.13 33.43 -0.91
CA ASN A 6 13.27 33.04 -0.07
C ASN A 6 12.94 33.14 1.42
N ILE A 7 12.17 34.15 1.84
CA ILE A 7 11.70 34.29 3.22
C ILE A 7 10.76 33.13 3.59
N ALA A 8 9.84 32.76 2.69
CA ALA A 8 8.94 31.62 2.91
C ALA A 8 9.72 30.31 3.10
N LYS A 9 10.73 30.03 2.26
CA LYS A 9 11.57 28.83 2.38
C LYS A 9 12.30 28.78 3.72
N ILE A 10 12.84 29.89 4.20
CA ILE A 10 13.55 29.95 5.49
C ILE A 10 12.58 29.71 6.66
N LEU A 11 11.40 30.33 6.62
CA LEU A 11 10.35 30.11 7.62
C LEU A 11 9.89 28.65 7.67
N THR A 12 9.72 27.99 6.52
CA THR A 12 9.35 26.57 6.47
C THR A 12 10.43 25.69 7.11
N VAL A 13 11.72 25.96 6.83
CA VAL A 13 12.83 25.21 7.45
C VAL A 13 12.85 25.37 8.97
N ILE A 14 12.61 26.58 9.49
CA ILE A 14 12.58 26.84 10.94
C ILE A 14 11.42 26.09 11.61
N ILE A 15 10.23 26.08 11.00
CA ILE A 15 9.06 25.33 11.50
C ILE A 15 9.34 23.82 11.52
N CYS A 16 10.00 23.28 10.48
CA CYS A 16 10.39 21.87 10.44
C CYS A 16 11.39 21.52 11.55
N LEU A 17 12.37 22.39 11.84
CA LEU A 17 13.36 22.16 12.91
C LEU A 17 12.73 22.26 14.31
N ALA A 18 11.79 23.17 14.53
CA ALA A 18 11.04 23.28 15.78
C ALA A 18 10.15 22.05 16.03
N GLY A 19 9.52 21.50 14.98
CA GLY A 19 8.75 20.27 15.06
C GLY A 19 9.58 19.05 15.47
N VAL A 20 10.79 18.91 14.93
CA VAL A 20 11.72 17.82 15.30
C VAL A 20 12.20 17.94 16.75
N GLY A 21 12.51 19.16 17.21
CA GLY A 21 12.90 19.42 18.60
C GLY A 21 11.80 19.08 19.60
N TRP A 22 10.55 19.41 19.27
CA TRP A 22 9.39 19.05 20.08
C TRP A 22 9.12 17.54 20.09
N LEU A 23 9.25 16.87 18.93
CA LEU A 23 9.15 15.41 18.82
C LEU A 23 10.18 14.70 19.70
N MET A 24 11.45 15.10 19.66
CA MET A 24 12.50 14.50 20.50
C MET A 24 12.25 14.69 21.99
N TRP A 25 11.77 15.87 22.41
CA TRP A 25 11.40 16.13 23.80
C TRP A 25 10.19 15.28 24.24
N TRP A 26 9.20 15.13 23.37
CA TRP A 26 8.01 14.33 23.64
C TRP A 26 8.31 12.82 23.71
N HIS A 27 9.17 12.30 22.83
CA HIS A 27 9.66 10.91 22.88
C HIS A 27 10.50 10.61 24.14
N LYS A 28 11.23 11.61 24.67
CA LYS A 28 11.97 11.48 25.93
C LYS A 28 11.04 11.40 27.15
N LYS A 29 9.85 11.99 27.08
CA LYS A 29 8.83 11.95 28.14
C LYS A 29 7.87 10.75 28.04
N ASN A 30 7.73 10.14 26.85
CA ASN A 30 6.82 9.01 26.60
C ASN A 30 7.56 7.86 25.87
N PRO A 31 8.37 7.06 26.59
CA PRO A 31 9.14 5.95 26.00
C PRO A 31 8.24 4.85 25.39
N GLU A 32 7.00 4.71 25.86
CA GLU A 32 6.01 3.76 25.33
C GLU A 32 5.48 4.18 23.95
N ALA A 33 5.31 5.49 23.72
CA ALA A 33 4.90 6.02 22.43
C ALA A 33 5.99 5.84 21.36
N LYS A 34 7.27 5.87 21.76
CA LYS A 34 8.39 5.56 20.84
C LYS A 34 8.32 4.11 20.34
N LYS A 35 8.06 3.15 21.25
CA LYS A 35 7.88 1.74 20.88
C LYS A 35 6.63 1.50 20.02
N ALA A 36 5.53 2.21 20.31
CA ALA A 36 4.32 2.13 19.50
C ALA A 36 4.53 2.69 18.08
N VAL A 37 5.23 3.81 17.95
CA VAL A 37 5.56 4.41 16.64
C VAL A 37 6.57 3.55 15.87
N GLU A 38 7.59 2.98 16.53
CA GLU A 38 8.53 2.03 15.90
C GLU A 38 7.82 0.73 15.46
N ALA A 39 6.87 0.22 16.25
CA ALA A 39 6.03 -0.93 15.86
C ALA A 39 5.07 -0.61 14.70
N ILE A 40 4.58 0.63 14.61
CA ILE A 40 3.76 1.11 13.48
C ILE A 40 4.63 1.34 12.23
N ALA A 41 5.86 1.80 12.38
CA ALA A 41 6.82 1.98 11.28
C ALA A 41 7.27 0.63 10.71
N GLN A 42 7.54 -0.36 11.57
CA GLN A 42 7.82 -1.74 11.14
C GLN A 42 6.64 -2.37 10.40
N LYS A 43 5.39 -2.07 10.79
CA LYS A 43 4.20 -2.53 10.04
C LYS A 43 3.96 -1.81 8.71
N LYS A 44 4.62 -0.67 8.45
CA LYS A 44 4.44 0.11 7.21
C LYS A 44 5.52 -0.14 6.15
N GLU A 45 6.72 -0.59 6.54
CA GLU A 45 7.79 -0.90 5.58
C GLU A 45 7.80 -2.36 5.10
N GLU A 46 7.05 -3.26 5.76
CA GLU A 46 6.83 -4.60 5.23
C GLU A 46 5.70 -4.54 4.19
N GLU A 47 6.05 -4.17 2.95
CA GLU A 47 5.23 -4.57 1.80
C GLU A 47 5.12 -6.10 1.88
N SER A 48 3.98 -6.57 2.42
CA SER A 48 3.69 -7.99 2.66
C SER A 48 4.15 -8.79 1.45
N ALA A 49 4.90 -9.88 1.67
CA ALA A 49 5.43 -10.70 0.58
C ALA A 49 4.34 -11.04 -0.46
N ASP A 50 3.10 -11.16 -0.01
CA ASP A 50 1.91 -11.39 -0.82
C ASP A 50 1.59 -10.22 -1.77
N VAL A 51 1.78 -8.97 -1.36
CA VAL A 51 1.63 -7.79 -2.23
C VAL A 51 2.64 -7.82 -3.39
N LYS A 52 3.90 -8.17 -3.10
CA LYS A 52 4.95 -8.31 -4.12
C LYS A 52 4.60 -9.39 -5.13
N VAL A 53 4.17 -10.55 -4.64
CA VAL A 53 3.79 -11.70 -5.47
C VAL A 53 2.59 -11.36 -6.35
N VAL A 54 1.56 -10.73 -5.79
CA VAL A 54 0.37 -10.34 -6.55
C VAL A 54 0.68 -9.24 -7.57
N ARG A 55 1.47 -8.21 -7.21
CA ARG A 55 1.88 -7.16 -8.15
C ARG A 55 2.66 -7.73 -9.33
N LYS A 56 3.58 -8.67 -9.07
CA LYS A 56 4.30 -9.38 -10.12
C LYS A 56 3.34 -10.16 -11.02
N TRP A 57 2.43 -10.95 -10.44
CA TRP A 57 1.42 -11.66 -11.22
C TRP A 57 0.54 -10.73 -12.05
N MET A 58 0.12 -9.59 -11.51
CA MET A 58 -0.65 -8.59 -12.26
C MET A 58 0.12 -8.10 -13.49
N ASN A 59 1.39 -7.70 -13.31
CA ASN A 59 2.23 -7.24 -14.40
C ASN A 59 2.47 -8.33 -15.47
N ASP A 60 2.59 -9.58 -15.04
CA ASP A 60 2.86 -10.71 -15.93
C ASP A 60 1.61 -11.19 -16.70
N ASN A 61 0.39 -10.99 -16.16
CA ASN A 61 -0.84 -11.62 -16.66
C ASN A 61 -1.93 -10.64 -17.12
N LEU A 62 -1.93 -9.40 -16.66
CA LEU A 62 -2.93 -8.42 -17.11
C LEU A 62 -2.44 -7.74 -18.39
N ALA A 63 -3.29 -7.76 -19.42
CA ALA A 63 -2.99 -7.12 -20.70
C ALA A 63 -2.97 -5.58 -20.62
N ASP A 64 -3.42 -5.00 -19.51
CA ASP A 64 -3.44 -3.56 -19.30
C ASP A 64 -2.19 -3.10 -18.52
N PRO A 65 -1.24 -2.40 -19.17
CA PRO A 65 -0.06 -1.85 -18.51
C PRO A 65 -0.39 -0.73 -17.51
N MET A 66 -1.63 -0.21 -17.52
CA MET A 66 -2.13 0.76 -16.54
C MET A 66 -2.91 0.11 -15.39
N ALA A 67 -2.88 -1.22 -15.26
CA ALA A 67 -3.53 -1.91 -14.15
C ALA A 67 -2.83 -1.61 -12.81
N GLU A 68 -3.58 -1.08 -11.85
CA GLU A 68 -3.09 -0.72 -10.52
C GLU A 68 -3.80 -1.54 -9.45
N MET A 69 -3.03 -2.14 -8.54
CA MET A 69 -3.58 -2.78 -7.35
C MET A 69 -4.10 -1.69 -6.41
N MET A 70 -5.40 -1.69 -6.12
CA MET A 70 -6.03 -0.75 -5.22
C MET A 70 -6.04 -1.23 -3.77
N GLU A 71 -6.33 -2.52 -3.57
CA GLU A 71 -6.58 -3.06 -2.23
C GLU A 71 -6.27 -4.56 -2.21
N LEU A 72 -5.61 -5.01 -1.15
CA LEU A 72 -5.50 -6.43 -0.81
C LEU A 72 -6.31 -6.64 0.47
N ARG A 73 -7.45 -7.32 0.35
CA ARG A 73 -8.37 -7.59 1.46
C ARG A 73 -7.95 -8.83 2.26
N ASP A 74 -8.52 -8.91 3.46
CA ASP A 74 -8.14 -9.85 4.51
C ASP A 74 -8.06 -11.30 4.05
N GLU A 75 -7.05 -11.99 4.60
CA GLU A 75 -6.73 -13.38 4.36
C GLU A 75 -7.81 -14.29 4.93
N LYS A 76 -8.47 -15.07 4.07
CA LYS A 76 -9.28 -16.20 4.49
C LYS A 76 -8.48 -17.47 4.27
N THR A 77 -8.19 -18.19 5.35
CA THR A 77 -7.57 -19.52 5.26
C THR A 77 -8.68 -20.57 5.34
N VAL A 78 -8.83 -21.38 4.28
CA VAL A 78 -9.78 -22.50 4.25
C VAL A 78 -8.99 -23.77 3.95
N SER A 79 -9.07 -24.77 4.84
CA SER A 79 -8.40 -26.07 4.67
C SER A 79 -6.89 -25.97 4.42
N GLY A 80 -6.20 -24.99 5.03
CA GLY A 80 -4.76 -24.76 4.86
C GLY A 80 -4.37 -23.96 3.61
N THR A 81 -5.33 -23.64 2.73
CA THR A 81 -5.12 -22.75 1.59
C THR A 81 -5.38 -21.31 1.98
N LYS A 82 -4.40 -20.44 1.75
CA LYS A 82 -4.54 -19.00 1.96
C LYS A 82 -5.19 -18.36 0.74
N THR A 83 -6.28 -17.65 0.94
CA THR A 83 -6.98 -16.92 -0.10
C THR A 83 -7.07 -15.44 0.26
N ARG A 84 -6.81 -14.56 -0.70
CA ARG A 84 -6.98 -13.10 -0.56
C ARG A 84 -7.79 -12.53 -1.71
N GLU A 85 -8.51 -11.46 -1.44
CA GLU A 85 -9.18 -10.70 -2.49
C GLU A 85 -8.33 -9.49 -2.88
N VAL A 86 -8.09 -9.34 -4.18
CA VAL A 86 -7.29 -8.27 -4.76
C VAL A 86 -8.21 -7.40 -5.59
N LYS A 87 -8.32 -6.12 -5.26
CA LYS A 87 -8.98 -5.15 -6.12
C LYS A 87 -7.97 -4.53 -7.05
N VAL A 88 -8.25 -4.61 -8.34
CA VAL A 88 -7.42 -4.08 -9.41
C VAL A 88 -8.22 -3.06 -10.20
N ARG A 89 -7.70 -1.84 -10.30
CA ARG A 89 -8.20 -0.85 -11.24
C ARG A 89 -7.50 -1.07 -12.57
N GLY A 90 -8.26 -1.11 -13.65
CA GLY A 90 -7.70 -1.16 -15.00
C GLY A 90 -8.63 -0.53 -16.01
N ARG A 91 -8.21 -0.50 -17.27
CA ARG A 91 -9.01 -0.12 -18.42
C ARG A 91 -9.67 -1.34 -19.02
N ASN A 92 -10.94 -1.19 -19.37
CA ASN A 92 -11.61 -2.16 -20.23
C ASN A 92 -11.15 -2.01 -21.68
N GLY A 93 -11.48 -2.97 -22.55
CA GLY A 93 -11.17 -2.92 -23.98
C GLY A 93 -11.81 -1.76 -24.76
N LYS A 94 -12.62 -0.91 -24.11
CA LYS A 94 -13.23 0.31 -24.67
C LYS A 94 -12.59 1.59 -24.11
N GLY A 95 -11.52 1.48 -23.30
CA GLY A 95 -10.79 2.61 -22.72
C GLY A 95 -11.43 3.23 -21.46
N GLY A 96 -12.51 2.66 -20.93
CA GLY A 96 -13.13 3.10 -19.67
C GLY A 96 -12.48 2.43 -18.45
N TRP A 97 -12.46 3.13 -17.32
CA TRP A 97 -11.97 2.58 -16.05
C TRP A 97 -12.95 1.57 -15.48
N VAL A 98 -12.42 0.46 -14.97
CA VAL A 98 -13.18 -0.58 -14.27
C VAL A 98 -12.38 -1.08 -13.07
N ILE A 99 -13.09 -1.49 -12.02
CA ILE A 99 -12.51 -2.16 -10.85
C ILE A 99 -12.85 -3.64 -10.95
N ASN A 100 -11.84 -4.50 -11.03
CA ASN A 100 -11.98 -5.94 -11.01
C ASN A 100 -11.55 -6.47 -9.66
N VAL A 101 -12.32 -7.40 -9.10
CA VAL A 101 -11.97 -8.10 -7.85
C VAL A 101 -11.55 -9.51 -8.20
N PHE A 102 -10.31 -9.85 -7.88
CA PHE A 102 -9.75 -11.18 -8.05
C PHE A 102 -9.66 -11.89 -6.71
N ARG A 103 -10.13 -13.12 -6.65
CA ARG A 103 -9.78 -14.06 -5.60
C ARG A 103 -8.49 -14.75 -5.98
N VAL A 104 -7.46 -14.56 -5.15
CA VAL A 104 -6.13 -15.13 -5.34
C VAL A 104 -5.87 -16.16 -4.26
N GLU A 105 -5.61 -17.39 -4.68
CA GLU A 105 -5.23 -18.51 -3.82
C GLU A 105 -3.72 -18.70 -3.87
N PHE A 106 -3.09 -18.74 -2.70
CA PHE A 106 -1.67 -18.97 -2.55
C PHE A 106 -1.41 -20.44 -2.28
N GLY A 107 -0.46 -21.00 -3.02
CA GLY A 107 0.05 -22.34 -2.81
C GLY A 107 1.02 -22.42 -1.62
N PRO A 108 1.44 -23.63 -1.24
CA PRO A 108 2.31 -23.86 -0.08
C PRO A 108 3.68 -23.18 -0.18
N ASN A 109 4.11 -22.79 -1.39
CA ASN A 109 5.39 -22.11 -1.65
C ASN A 109 5.28 -20.56 -1.63
N GLY A 110 4.12 -20.00 -1.27
CA GLY A 110 3.89 -18.55 -1.29
C GLY A 110 3.67 -17.96 -2.70
N SER A 111 3.62 -18.80 -3.73
CA SER A 111 3.25 -18.41 -5.09
C SER A 111 1.74 -18.45 -5.29
N ILE A 112 1.23 -17.68 -6.27
CA ILE A 112 -0.17 -17.75 -6.67
C ILE A 112 -0.41 -19.10 -7.36
N ALA A 113 -1.25 -19.93 -6.75
CA ALA A 113 -1.68 -21.20 -7.30
C ALA A 113 -2.88 -21.01 -8.25
N ARG A 114 -3.77 -20.06 -7.93
CA ARG A 114 -4.95 -19.72 -8.73
C ARG A 114 -5.32 -18.25 -8.54
N ALA A 115 -5.77 -17.60 -9.60
CA ALA A 115 -6.38 -16.28 -9.54
C ALA A 115 -7.65 -16.28 -10.39
N GLU A 116 -8.77 -15.88 -9.79
CA GLU A 116 -10.09 -15.90 -10.43
C GLU A 116 -10.80 -14.57 -10.21
N GLN A 117 -11.30 -13.95 -11.29
CA GLN A 117 -12.13 -12.75 -11.18
C GLN A 117 -13.49 -13.13 -10.62
N ILE A 118 -13.85 -12.59 -9.45
CA ILE A 118 -15.09 -12.90 -8.75
C ILE A 118 -16.13 -11.78 -8.84
N ASP A 119 -15.71 -10.55 -9.10
CA ASP A 119 -16.60 -9.41 -9.21
C ASP A 119 -16.00 -8.29 -10.07
N THR A 120 -16.86 -7.41 -10.60
CA THR A 120 -16.50 -6.18 -11.30
C THR A 120 -17.46 -5.07 -10.88
N PRO A 121 -17.28 -4.49 -9.68
CA PRO A 121 -18.14 -3.41 -9.23
C PRO A 121 -18.09 -2.25 -10.24
N LYS A 122 -19.26 -1.70 -10.55
CA LYS A 122 -19.37 -0.44 -11.29
C LYS A 122 -18.90 0.68 -10.36
N GLU A 123 -18.11 1.62 -10.89
CA GLU A 123 -17.77 2.88 -10.19
C GLU A 123 -19.03 3.60 -9.70
#